data_AF-A0A3C0JAE2-F1
#
_entry.id   AF-A0A3C0JAE2-F1
#
_cell.length_a   1.000
_cell.length_b   1.000
_cell.length_c   1.000
_cell.angle_alpha   90.00
_cell.angle_beta   90.00
_cell.angle_gamma   90.00
#
_symmetry.space_group_name_H-M   'P 1'
#
loop_
_entity.id
_entity.type
_entity.pdbx_description
1 polymer ?
#
loop_
_entity_poly.entity_id
_entity_poly.type
_entity_poly.pdbx_seq_one_letter_code
_entity_poly.pdbx_strand_id
1 'polypeptide(L)'
;APADALIDAAGRPTTDAAVMTHTPPGAILPFGGHKGYGLGVAVELFAGLLSGAGTVRPERQHGDTFAANDLFALVVDPARFADPK
;
A
#
# COMPACT_ATOMS: atom_id res chain seq x y z
N ALA A 1 -1.89 7.03 -17.13
CA ALA A 1 -1.78 5.73 -16.43
C ALA A 1 -2.34 4.62 -17.30
N PRO A 2 -1.91 3.36 -17.12
CA PRO A 2 -2.53 2.20 -17.78
C PRO A 2 -4.04 2.11 -17.46
N ALA A 3 -4.80 1.42 -18.32
CA ALA A 3 -6.19 1.10 -18.04
C ALA A 3 -6.34 0.30 -16.72
N ASP A 4 -7.47 0.47 -16.05
CA ASP A 4 -7.82 -0.19 -14.78
C ASP A 4 -6.87 0.07 -13.60
N ALA A 5 -6.01 1.08 -13.71
CA ALA A 5 -5.09 1.47 -12.65
C ALA A 5 -5.62 2.60 -11.75
N LEU A 6 -6.50 3.46 -12.26
CA LEU A 6 -6.99 4.66 -11.58
C LEU A 6 -8.51 4.81 -11.67
N ILE A 7 -9.07 5.48 -10.66
CA ILE A 7 -10.42 6.05 -10.68
C ILE A 7 -10.37 7.56 -10.43
N ASP A 8 -11.30 8.30 -11.04
CA ASP A 8 -11.52 9.70 -10.70
C ASP A 8 -12.25 9.84 -9.34
N ALA A 9 -12.46 11.08 -8.88
CA ALA A 9 -13.14 11.34 -7.61
C ALA A 9 -14.64 10.96 -7.59
N ALA A 10 -15.24 10.71 -8.77
CA ALA A 10 -16.59 10.16 -8.87
C ALA A 10 -16.58 8.62 -8.93
N GLY A 11 -15.41 7.99 -8.81
CA GLY A 11 -15.23 6.55 -8.86
C GLY A 11 -15.23 5.95 -10.27
N ARG A 12 -15.15 6.77 -11.32
CA ARG A 12 -15.16 6.29 -12.71
C ARG A 12 -13.74 5.90 -13.14
N PRO A 13 -13.56 4.78 -13.86
CA PRO A 13 -12.26 4.41 -14.41
C PRO A 13 -11.66 5.51 -15.28
N THR A 14 -10.36 5.73 -15.16
CA THR A 14 -9.64 6.75 -15.94
C THR A 14 -8.21 6.32 -16.25
N THR A 15 -7.66 6.85 -17.34
CA THR A 15 -6.24 6.73 -17.69
C THR A 15 -5.50 8.06 -17.51
N ASP A 16 -6.18 9.13 -17.12
CA ASP A 16 -5.57 10.41 -16.80
C ASP A 16 -4.93 10.36 -15.41
N ALA A 17 -3.62 10.63 -15.33
CA ALA A 17 -2.89 10.63 -14.07
C ALA A 17 -3.11 11.93 -13.26
N ALA A 18 -3.57 13.01 -13.91
CA ALA A 18 -3.79 14.30 -13.25
C ALA A 18 -4.87 14.24 -12.17
N VAL A 19 -5.75 13.23 -12.22
CA VAL A 19 -6.79 13.01 -11.20
C VAL A 19 -6.22 12.84 -9.79
N MET A 20 -4.95 12.40 -9.65
CA MET A 20 -4.34 12.24 -8.33
C MET A 20 -4.02 13.56 -7.62
N THR A 21 -3.93 14.66 -8.38
CA THR A 21 -3.65 16.00 -7.86
C THR A 21 -4.88 16.92 -7.90
N HIS A 22 -6.04 16.41 -8.34
CA HIS A 22 -7.30 17.16 -8.31
C HIS A 22 -7.82 17.33 -6.88
N THR A 23 -8.77 18.24 -6.71
CA THR A 23 -9.51 18.42 -5.44
C THR A 23 -11.01 18.33 -5.74
N PRO A 24 -11.71 17.25 -5.33
CA PRO A 24 -11.21 16.07 -4.63
C PRO A 24 -10.27 15.19 -5.48
N PRO A 25 -9.30 14.49 -4.86
CA PRO A 25 -8.40 13.60 -5.59
C PRO A 25 -9.14 12.33 -6.03
N GLY A 26 -8.66 11.72 -7.12
CA GLY A 26 -8.97 10.34 -7.48
C GLY A 26 -8.24 9.33 -6.59
N ALA A 27 -8.15 8.07 -7.04
CA ALA A 27 -7.43 7.03 -6.33
C ALA A 27 -6.74 6.03 -7.26
N ILE A 28 -5.65 5.44 -6.76
CA ILE A 28 -4.98 4.29 -7.37
C ILE A 28 -5.71 3.01 -6.95
N LEU A 29 -5.98 2.13 -7.90
CA LEU A 29 -6.60 0.83 -7.64
C LEU A 29 -5.55 -0.22 -7.20
N PRO A 30 -5.92 -1.16 -6.30
CA PRO A 30 -5.03 -2.26 -5.93
C PRO A 30 -4.74 -3.18 -7.12
N PHE A 31 -3.49 -3.59 -7.26
CA PHE A 31 -3.12 -4.56 -8.30
C PHE A 31 -3.88 -5.88 -8.09
N GLY A 32 -4.43 -6.48 -9.15
CA GLY A 32 -5.19 -7.73 -9.00
C GLY A 32 -6.45 -7.62 -8.14
N GLY A 33 -7.01 -6.41 -7.97
CA GLY A 33 -8.27 -6.16 -7.27
C GLY A 33 -8.23 -6.57 -5.80
N HIS A 34 -9.21 -7.35 -5.36
CA HIS A 34 -9.34 -7.76 -3.95
C HIS A 34 -8.09 -8.49 -3.40
N LYS A 35 -7.28 -9.12 -4.27
CA LYS A 35 -6.03 -9.76 -3.86
C LYS A 35 -4.95 -8.75 -3.49
N GLY A 36 -4.76 -7.70 -4.30
CA GLY A 36 -3.82 -6.63 -3.96
C GLY A 36 -4.28 -5.82 -2.76
N TYR A 37 -5.59 -5.62 -2.61
CA TYR A 37 -6.14 -5.02 -1.40
C TYR A 37 -5.81 -5.88 -0.16
N GLY A 38 -6.07 -7.19 -0.22
CA GLY A 38 -5.75 -8.12 0.87
C GLY A 38 -4.26 -8.11 1.21
N LEU A 39 -3.37 -8.07 0.21
CA LEU A 39 -1.93 -7.94 0.43
C LEU A 39 -1.58 -6.60 1.10
N GLY A 40 -2.16 -5.50 0.63
CA GLY A 40 -1.93 -4.17 1.22
C GLY A 40 -2.33 -4.12 2.70
N VAL A 41 -3.46 -4.72 3.06
CA VAL A 41 -3.89 -4.84 4.46
C VAL A 41 -2.91 -5.70 5.27
N ALA A 42 -2.41 -6.82 4.74
CA ALA A 42 -1.43 -7.64 5.44
C ALA A 42 -0.11 -6.88 5.68
N VAL A 43 0.37 -6.14 4.68
CA VAL A 43 1.56 -5.28 4.80
C VAL A 43 1.35 -4.24 5.89
N GLU A 44 0.19 -3.59 5.92
CA GLU A 44 -0.15 -2.58 6.94
C GLU A 44 -0.17 -3.16 8.37
N LEU A 45 -0.67 -4.38 8.54
CA LEU A 45 -0.68 -5.05 9.84
C LEU A 45 0.74 -5.43 10.31
N PHE A 46 1.61 -5.88 9.40
CA PHE A 46 2.97 -6.23 9.78
C PHE A 46 3.87 -5.01 9.96
N ALA A 47 3.88 -4.12 8.97
CA ALA A 47 4.76 -2.96 8.98
C ALA A 47 4.25 -1.87 9.91
N GLY A 48 2.94 -1.59 9.97
CA GLY A 48 2.40 -0.52 10.80
C GLY A 48 2.09 -0.99 12.23
N LEU A 49 1.23 -2.01 12.37
CA LEU A 49 0.76 -2.46 13.69
C LEU A 49 1.85 -3.21 14.47
N LEU A 50 2.44 -4.26 13.88
CA LEU A 50 3.38 -5.13 14.60
C LEU A 50 4.73 -4.45 14.91
N SER A 51 5.18 -3.54 14.06
CA SER A 51 6.38 -2.74 14.35
C SER A 51 6.17 -1.73 15.51
N GLY A 52 4.92 -1.43 15.86
CA GLY A 52 4.54 -0.38 16.81
C GLY A 52 4.55 1.04 16.21
N ALA A 53 4.87 1.18 14.93
CA ALA A 53 4.92 2.49 14.28
C ALA A 53 3.53 3.10 14.08
N GLY A 54 2.46 2.28 14.05
CA GLY A 54 1.05 2.66 13.93
C GLY A 54 0.47 2.42 12.53
N THR A 55 -0.83 2.68 12.31
CA THR A 55 -1.49 2.41 11.01
C THR A 55 -1.92 3.65 10.22
N VAL A 56 -2.31 3.49 8.95
CA VAL A 56 -2.88 4.52 8.08
C VAL A 56 -4.21 5.00 8.65
N ARG A 57 -4.23 6.24 9.14
CA ARG A 57 -5.42 6.88 9.73
C ARG A 57 -5.38 8.38 9.44
N PRO A 58 -6.53 9.06 9.36
CA PRO A 58 -6.59 10.50 9.08
C PRO A 58 -5.71 11.33 10.01
N GLU A 59 -5.64 10.97 11.30
CA GLU A 59 -4.85 11.70 12.31
C GLU A 59 -3.35 11.63 12.08
N ARG A 60 -2.88 10.74 11.19
CA ARG A 60 -1.45 10.50 10.91
C ARG A 60 -1.02 10.94 9.52
N GLN A 61 -1.93 11.59 8.77
CA GLN A 61 -1.60 12.21 7.49
C GLN A 61 -0.91 13.56 7.75
N HIS A 62 0.43 13.54 7.78
CA HIS A 62 1.26 14.72 8.08
C HIS A 62 1.57 15.55 6.82
N GLY A 63 0.54 15.99 6.10
CA GLY A 63 0.68 16.83 4.89
C GLY A 63 1.52 16.20 3.76
N ASP A 64 1.76 16.97 2.69
CA ASP A 64 2.34 16.44 1.44
C ASP A 64 3.87 16.31 1.46
N THR A 65 4.55 16.73 2.53
CA THR A 65 6.01 16.81 2.60
C THR A 65 6.64 15.79 3.55
N PHE A 66 5.84 14.98 4.24
CA PHE A 66 6.33 14.01 5.22
C PHE A 66 5.96 12.59 4.80
N ALA A 67 6.98 11.79 4.49
CA ALA A 67 6.85 10.35 4.27
C ALA A 67 7.74 9.62 5.28
N ALA A 68 7.10 8.90 6.20
CA ALA A 68 7.74 7.92 7.06
C ALA A 68 7.41 6.53 6.55
N ASN A 69 8.40 5.64 6.51
CA ASN A 69 8.21 4.24 6.14
C ASN A 69 8.38 3.36 7.37
N ASP A 70 7.43 2.44 7.53
CA ASP A 70 7.50 1.40 8.53
C ASP A 70 7.82 0.06 7.84
N LEU A 71 8.58 -0.81 8.52
CA LEU A 71 9.10 -2.03 7.92
C LEU A 71 8.92 -3.23 8.85
N PHE A 72 8.47 -4.33 8.27
CA PHE A 72 8.58 -5.65 8.85
C PHE A 72 9.52 -6.51 8.00
N ALA A 73 10.49 -7.16 8.63
CA ALA A 73 11.42 -8.08 7.97
C ALA A 73 11.34 -9.47 8.60
N LEU A 74 11.02 -10.47 7.77
CA LEU A 74 11.09 -11.88 8.15
C LEU A 74 12.42 -12.45 7.64
N VAL A 75 13.32 -12.81 8.56
CA VAL A 75 14.60 -13.44 8.25
C VAL A 75 14.50 -14.94 8.55
N VAL A 76 14.69 -15.76 7.53
CA VAL A 76 14.60 -17.22 7.63
C VAL A 76 15.96 -17.82 7.26
N ASP A 77 16.52 -18.64 8.14
CA ASP A 77 17.72 -19.44 7.85
C ASP A 77 17.30 -20.74 7.14
N PRO A 78 17.50 -20.88 5.81
CA PRO A 78 17.07 -22.07 5.08
C PRO A 78 17.84 -23.33 5.49
N ALA A 79 19.05 -23.20 6.06
CA ALA A 79 19.84 -24.35 6.50
C ALA A 79 19.19 -25.09 7.69
N ARG A 80 18.23 -24.46 8.37
CA ARG A 80 17.44 -25.10 9.43
C ARG A 80 16.31 -26.00 8.90
N PHE A 81 16.00 -25.93 7.61
CA PHE A 81 14.84 -26.60 7.02
C PHE A 81 15.19 -27.58 5.89
N ALA A 82 16.43 -27.59 5.43
CA ALA A 82 16.92 -28.50 4.40
C ALA A 82 18.08 -29.35 4.93
N ASP A 83 18.13 -30.61 4.51
CA ASP A 83 19.30 -31.45 4.78
C ASP A 83 20.54 -30.86 4.08
N PRO A 84 21.70 -30.80 4.76
CA PRO A 84 22.93 -30.41 4.13
C PRO A 84 23.26 -31.41 3.02
N LYS A 85 23.45 -30.91 1.80
CA LYS A 85 23.91 -31.71 0.66
C LYS A 85 25.40 -32.01 0.78
#